data_AF-A0AAU9M0E7-F1
#
_entry.id   AF-A0AAU9M0E7-F1
#
_cell.length_a   1.000
_cell.length_b   1.000
_cell.length_c   1.000
_cell.angle_alpha   90.00
_cell.angle_beta   90.00
_cell.angle_gamma   90.00
#
_symmetry.space_group_name_H-M   'P 1'
#
loop_
_entity.id
_entity.type
_entity.pdbx_description
1 polymer ?
#
loop_
_entity_poly.entity_id
_entity_poly.type
_entity_poly.pdbx_seq_one_letter_code
_entity_poly.pdbx_strand_id
1 'polypeptide(L)'
;MDTAHDSEWNAAQSIFISEDLLAAAKLQLQFLAVVDRNRWLYEGQTLQWAIYRLNPVRYKSDCEEFYGRILDNSNVASINQETSRKETEETWNKLYPNEPYEYDMSREFSETLYNGETQSFSKYDFVLAVERQSPFFYQVSRPHFKKDLFLQEAVARYKGFLHLIRRNRERSLKRFCVPTYDVDLIWHTHQLHPLSYCKDMVELLGKILEHDDTDQNRSKGQKLDTGFSDTTKQWEETFGLRYWRAGAMYRGGAPSPITTTPCIPDPTTPTPSGDADSANGLQRLIHLPKTNYIEILLEFVEIKNLPETEKGKVNVIFSKSHSDGIFNSKKKLTIQSESGQKQVAIFQCEPNGYLLFEHLSTSKKPNSLGSCFISLEEFHGKVSVEKWLDLDLNLVGSEPIQLKVAASCTFPILAPHVVQMLLHSSPFQKSCYSFSCVTRFHKNWMWIVDAYGDEIIRLQLRDMKKTKGREIVGFTRAEETLVVGQFLGQKWSLMDSLWSLTFPETKDSHFLLTGPHMVKLVYGRKLDYEPKHNNDKRTKENDFMTAVEFSAEYPYGKAVAMFDLKSGVLMLQEEWFALPGMLSAFIVCKGRT
;
A
#
# COMPACT_ATOMS: atom_id res chain seq x y z
N MET A 1 7.00 -31.79 -1.42
CA MET A 1 5.62 -31.84 -1.94
C MET A 1 5.35 -33.25 -2.44
N ASP A 2 4.09 -33.59 -2.67
CA ASP A 2 3.74 -34.83 -3.37
C ASP A 2 4.17 -34.72 -4.84
N THR A 3 4.73 -35.80 -5.40
CA THR A 3 5.19 -35.91 -6.79
C THR A 3 4.12 -35.51 -7.82
N ALA A 4 2.84 -35.71 -7.51
CA ALA A 4 1.73 -35.31 -8.37
C ALA A 4 1.56 -33.78 -8.44
N HIS A 5 1.68 -33.08 -7.30
CA HIS A 5 1.59 -31.63 -7.24
C HIS A 5 2.76 -30.96 -7.99
N ASP A 6 3.97 -31.50 -7.83
CA ASP A 6 5.16 -31.01 -8.53
C ASP A 6 5.01 -31.16 -10.05
N SER A 7 4.41 -32.27 -10.51
CA SER A 7 4.11 -32.49 -11.92
C SER A 7 3.12 -31.45 -12.48
N GLU A 8 2.01 -31.18 -11.78
CA GLU A 8 1.05 -30.16 -12.19
C GLU A 8 1.66 -28.75 -12.21
N TRP A 9 2.49 -28.42 -11.22
CA TRP A 9 3.20 -27.13 -11.20
C TRP A 9 4.17 -26.99 -12.38
N ASN A 10 4.97 -28.02 -12.67
CA ASN A 10 5.87 -28.02 -13.82
C ASN A 10 5.11 -27.93 -15.16
N ALA A 11 3.97 -28.60 -15.27
CA ALA A 11 3.08 -28.50 -16.44
C ALA A 11 2.44 -27.10 -16.59
N ALA A 12 2.25 -26.37 -15.50
CA ALA A 12 1.86 -24.97 -15.55
C ALA A 12 3.04 -24.09 -16.02
N GLN A 13 4.26 -24.32 -15.50
CA GLN A 13 5.42 -23.52 -15.87
C GLN A 13 5.85 -23.68 -17.34
N SER A 14 5.51 -24.81 -17.97
CA SER A 14 5.72 -25.05 -19.41
C SER A 14 4.75 -24.29 -20.31
N ILE A 15 3.76 -23.58 -19.78
CA ILE A 15 2.90 -22.68 -20.56
C ILE A 15 3.80 -21.61 -21.21
N PHE A 16 3.76 -21.57 -22.53
CA PHE A 16 4.44 -20.57 -23.33
C PHE A 16 3.65 -19.25 -23.25
N ILE A 17 4.38 -18.16 -23.03
CA ILE A 17 3.88 -16.80 -23.10
C ILE A 17 4.86 -16.06 -24.00
N SER A 18 4.35 -15.44 -25.05
CA SER A 18 5.16 -14.80 -26.10
C SER A 18 5.77 -13.47 -25.65
N GLU A 19 5.18 -12.82 -24.66
CA GLU A 19 5.61 -11.51 -24.15
C GLU A 19 6.53 -11.60 -22.92
N ASP A 20 7.50 -10.67 -22.80
CA ASP A 20 8.26 -10.50 -21.55
C ASP A 20 7.40 -9.75 -20.51
N LEU A 21 6.55 -10.51 -19.84
CA LEU A 21 5.62 -9.98 -18.84
C LEU A 21 6.34 -9.34 -17.64
N LEU A 22 7.61 -9.67 -17.37
CA LEU A 22 8.33 -9.03 -16.27
C LEU A 22 8.72 -7.60 -16.64
N ALA A 23 9.32 -7.39 -17.81
CA ALA A 23 9.66 -6.06 -18.30
C ALA A 23 8.39 -5.21 -18.52
N ALA A 24 7.38 -5.81 -19.16
CA ALA A 24 6.11 -5.15 -19.41
C ALA A 24 5.37 -4.75 -18.12
N ALA A 25 5.39 -5.59 -17.07
CA ALA A 25 4.74 -5.25 -15.80
C ALA A 25 5.40 -4.06 -15.10
N LYS A 26 6.74 -3.92 -15.21
CA LYS A 26 7.44 -2.74 -14.67
C LYS A 26 7.00 -1.46 -15.38
N LEU A 27 6.85 -1.50 -16.71
CA LEU A 27 6.35 -0.38 -17.50
C LEU A 27 4.90 -0.06 -17.14
N GLN A 28 4.04 -1.08 -16.98
CA GLN A 28 2.66 -0.87 -16.56
C GLN A 28 2.58 -0.22 -15.17
N LEU A 29 3.39 -0.66 -14.20
CA LEU A 29 3.43 -0.05 -12.86
C LEU A 29 3.87 1.42 -12.91
N GLN A 30 4.80 1.77 -13.81
CA GLN A 30 5.20 3.17 -14.03
C GLN A 30 4.06 3.97 -14.66
N PHE A 31 3.42 3.45 -15.69
CA PHE A 31 2.26 4.07 -16.32
C PHE A 31 1.14 4.35 -15.31
N LEU A 32 0.74 3.33 -14.53
CA LEU A 32 -0.28 3.47 -13.50
C LEU A 32 0.11 4.49 -12.43
N ALA A 33 1.39 4.55 -12.03
CA ALA A 33 1.87 5.56 -11.09
C ALA A 33 1.80 6.98 -11.65
N VAL A 34 2.07 7.18 -12.94
CA VAL A 34 1.94 8.49 -13.60
C VAL A 34 0.48 8.93 -13.67
N VAL A 35 -0.43 8.02 -14.02
CA VAL A 35 -1.89 8.28 -14.05
C VAL A 35 -2.42 8.64 -12.67
N ASP A 36 -2.07 7.88 -11.63
CA ASP A 36 -2.52 8.14 -10.26
C ASP A 36 -2.02 9.50 -9.72
N ARG A 37 -0.76 9.85 -10.02
CA ARG A 37 -0.17 11.16 -9.68
C ARG A 37 -0.81 12.33 -10.41
N ASN A 38 -1.32 12.10 -11.62
CA ASN A 38 -1.90 13.10 -12.49
C ASN A 38 -3.37 12.78 -12.73
N ARG A 39 -4.22 13.01 -11.71
CA ARG A 39 -5.62 12.56 -11.73
C ARG A 39 -6.44 13.07 -12.92
N TRP A 40 -6.07 14.19 -13.54
CA TRP A 40 -6.69 14.64 -14.80
C TRP A 40 -6.53 13.62 -15.96
N LEU A 41 -5.55 12.73 -15.90
CA LEU A 41 -5.39 11.61 -16.86
C LEU A 41 -6.45 10.52 -16.72
N TYR A 42 -7.24 10.50 -15.63
CA TYR A 42 -8.42 9.61 -15.56
C TYR A 42 -9.45 9.94 -16.64
N GLU A 43 -9.50 11.19 -17.08
CA GLU A 43 -10.37 11.65 -18.18
C GLU A 43 -9.64 11.64 -19.53
N GLY A 44 -8.37 11.25 -19.57
CA GLY A 44 -7.54 11.28 -20.77
C GLY A 44 -7.76 10.08 -21.71
N GLN A 45 -7.68 10.34 -23.03
CA GLN A 45 -7.80 9.30 -24.06
C GLN A 45 -6.77 8.17 -23.91
N THR A 46 -5.54 8.48 -23.47
CA THR A 46 -4.49 7.47 -23.27
C THR A 46 -4.91 6.37 -22.28
N LEU A 47 -5.57 6.75 -21.17
CA LEU A 47 -6.06 5.78 -20.21
C LEU A 47 -7.26 5.00 -20.77
N GLN A 48 -8.16 5.66 -21.49
CA GLN A 48 -9.29 5.01 -22.15
C GLN A 48 -8.81 3.89 -23.10
N TRP A 49 -7.79 4.15 -23.93
CA TRP A 49 -7.18 3.14 -24.80
C TRP A 49 -6.52 2.00 -24.03
N ALA A 50 -5.86 2.28 -22.90
CA ALA A 50 -5.30 1.23 -22.06
C ALA A 50 -6.40 0.33 -21.47
N ILE A 51 -7.47 0.92 -20.93
CA ILE A 51 -8.61 0.20 -20.37
C ILE A 51 -9.37 -0.57 -21.45
N TYR A 52 -9.46 -0.02 -22.66
CA TYR A 52 -10.11 -0.70 -23.77
C TYR A 52 -9.49 -2.08 -24.03
N ARG A 53 -8.15 -2.15 -24.00
CA ARG A 53 -7.38 -3.39 -24.17
C ARG A 53 -7.59 -4.38 -23.02
N LEU A 54 -7.98 -3.91 -21.83
CA LEU A 54 -8.36 -4.78 -20.70
C LEU A 54 -9.69 -5.51 -20.93
N ASN A 55 -10.47 -5.13 -21.95
CA ASN A 55 -11.58 -5.93 -22.47
C ASN A 55 -11.18 -6.58 -23.83
N PRO A 56 -10.40 -7.68 -23.81
CA PRO A 56 -9.72 -8.20 -24.99
C PRO A 56 -10.68 -8.71 -26.07
N VAL A 57 -11.83 -9.28 -25.69
CA VAL A 57 -12.84 -9.76 -26.64
C VAL A 57 -13.50 -8.58 -27.36
N ARG A 58 -13.88 -7.55 -26.61
CA ARG A 58 -14.49 -6.34 -27.18
C ARG A 58 -13.51 -5.57 -28.06
N TYR A 59 -12.29 -5.37 -27.54
CA TYR A 59 -11.20 -4.70 -28.24
C TYR A 59 -10.90 -5.37 -29.58
N LYS A 60 -10.75 -6.70 -29.61
CA LYS A 60 -10.54 -7.45 -30.85
C LYS A 60 -11.68 -7.24 -31.83
N SER A 61 -12.92 -7.46 -31.40
CA SER A 61 -14.10 -7.36 -32.26
C SER A 61 -14.19 -5.99 -32.93
N ASP A 62 -14.05 -4.94 -32.14
CA ASP A 62 -14.16 -3.58 -32.63
C ASP A 62 -12.94 -3.22 -33.52
N CYS A 63 -11.73 -3.66 -33.17
CA CYS A 63 -10.56 -3.43 -34.03
C CYS A 63 -10.68 -4.14 -35.40
N GLU A 64 -11.21 -5.36 -35.42
CA GLU A 64 -11.49 -6.09 -36.67
C GLU A 64 -12.57 -5.39 -37.49
N GLU A 65 -13.61 -4.83 -36.86
CA GLU A 65 -14.67 -4.06 -37.53
C GLU A 65 -14.14 -2.75 -38.13
N PHE A 66 -13.37 -1.97 -37.37
CA PHE A 66 -12.93 -0.63 -37.80
C PHE A 66 -11.65 -0.63 -38.62
N TYR A 67 -10.71 -1.52 -38.32
CA TYR A 67 -9.36 -1.51 -38.89
C TYR A 67 -9.00 -2.78 -39.66
N GLY A 68 -9.89 -3.79 -39.68
CA GLY A 68 -9.64 -5.08 -40.34
C GLY A 68 -8.56 -5.94 -39.66
N ARG A 69 -8.02 -5.50 -38.52
CA ARG A 69 -6.97 -6.19 -37.75
C ARG A 69 -6.96 -5.71 -36.31
N ILE A 70 -6.43 -6.52 -35.40
CA ILE A 70 -6.15 -6.11 -34.02
C ILE A 70 -4.99 -5.10 -34.03
N LEU A 71 -5.18 -3.97 -33.33
CA LEU A 71 -4.11 -2.99 -33.09
C LEU A 71 -3.37 -3.34 -31.81
N ASP A 72 -2.05 -3.49 -31.89
CA ASP A 72 -1.22 -3.78 -30.72
C ASP A 72 -0.79 -2.49 -29.98
N ASN A 73 -0.14 -2.64 -28.82
CA ASN A 73 0.42 -1.51 -28.08
C ASN A 73 1.71 -0.94 -28.70
N SER A 74 2.34 -1.72 -29.56
CA SER A 74 3.56 -1.41 -30.28
C SER A 74 3.29 -1.65 -31.78
N ASN A 75 3.95 -0.91 -32.67
CA ASN A 75 3.75 -1.04 -34.12
C ASN A 75 2.42 -0.49 -34.69
N VAL A 76 1.85 0.56 -34.10
CA VAL A 76 1.27 1.61 -34.97
C VAL A 76 2.47 2.20 -35.69
N ALA A 77 2.74 1.70 -36.89
CA ALA A 77 3.98 1.90 -37.63
C ALA A 77 4.40 3.39 -37.72
N SER A 78 5.19 3.85 -36.75
CA SER A 78 6.05 5.02 -36.90
C SER A 78 7.29 4.57 -37.68
N ILE A 79 7.07 4.19 -38.94
CA ILE A 79 8.16 3.95 -39.88
C ILE A 79 8.83 5.31 -40.07
N ASN A 80 9.95 5.48 -39.37
CA ASN A 80 10.77 6.69 -39.27
C ASN A 80 10.03 7.88 -38.61
N GLN A 81 10.29 8.09 -37.30
CA GLN A 81 9.63 9.07 -36.42
C GLN A 81 9.44 10.49 -37.01
N GLU A 82 10.30 10.96 -37.92
CA GLU A 82 10.17 12.27 -38.54
C GLU A 82 9.19 12.32 -39.72
N THR A 83 9.21 11.31 -40.60
CA THR A 83 8.28 11.24 -41.75
C THR A 83 6.88 10.86 -41.30
N SER A 84 6.73 9.88 -40.41
CA SER A 84 5.41 9.47 -39.92
C SER A 84 4.71 10.58 -39.14
N ARG A 85 5.48 11.38 -38.38
CA ARG A 85 4.94 12.54 -37.64
C ARG A 85 4.48 13.63 -38.59
N LYS A 86 5.29 14.01 -39.58
CA LYS A 86 4.89 15.01 -40.59
C LYS A 86 3.64 14.58 -41.35
N GLU A 87 3.58 13.33 -41.81
CA GLU A 87 2.41 12.83 -42.54
C GLU A 87 1.14 12.78 -41.67
N THR A 88 1.26 12.39 -40.40
CA THR A 88 0.12 12.41 -39.47
C THR A 88 -0.26 13.82 -39.07
N GLU A 89 0.69 14.74 -38.90
CA GLU A 89 0.44 16.17 -38.66
C GLU A 89 -0.24 16.83 -39.85
N GLU A 90 0.23 16.58 -41.07
CA GLU A 90 -0.40 17.06 -42.30
C GLU A 90 -1.83 16.51 -42.46
N THR A 91 -2.03 15.22 -42.20
CA THR A 91 -3.34 14.59 -42.23
C THR A 91 -4.26 15.16 -41.14
N TRP A 92 -3.73 15.36 -39.93
CA TRP A 92 -4.47 15.96 -38.82
C TRP A 92 -4.89 17.38 -39.13
N ASN A 93 -3.96 18.24 -39.56
CA ASN A 93 -4.25 19.62 -39.91
C ASN A 93 -5.26 19.73 -41.06
N LYS A 94 -5.31 18.73 -41.96
CA LYS A 94 -6.31 18.65 -43.02
C LYS A 94 -7.70 18.23 -42.52
N LEU A 95 -7.77 17.28 -41.59
CA LEU A 95 -9.04 16.75 -41.05
C LEU A 95 -9.61 17.60 -39.91
N TYR A 96 -8.73 18.22 -39.12
CA TYR A 96 -9.02 18.96 -37.90
C TYR A 96 -8.27 20.31 -37.90
N PRO A 97 -8.56 21.23 -38.84
CA PRO A 97 -7.81 22.48 -39.00
C PRO A 97 -7.86 23.44 -37.81
N ASN A 98 -8.84 23.25 -36.90
CA ASN A 98 -9.01 24.06 -35.70
C ASN A 98 -8.41 23.43 -34.43
N GLU A 99 -7.93 22.19 -34.51
CA GLU A 99 -7.30 21.50 -33.39
C GLU A 99 -5.80 21.36 -33.64
N PRO A 100 -4.94 21.89 -32.75
CA PRO A 100 -3.50 21.74 -32.93
C PRO A 100 -3.09 20.28 -32.81
N TYR A 101 -2.18 19.82 -33.69
CA TYR A 101 -1.66 18.46 -33.67
C TYR A 101 -0.89 18.14 -32.38
N GLU A 102 -0.18 19.12 -31.82
CA GLU A 102 0.44 19.02 -30.51
C GLU A 102 -0.44 19.67 -29.44
N TYR A 103 -0.66 18.93 -28.37
CA TYR A 103 -1.39 19.42 -27.21
C TYR A 103 -0.49 20.35 -26.38
N ASP A 104 -0.88 21.63 -26.28
CA ASP A 104 -0.19 22.63 -25.45
C ASP A 104 -0.56 22.45 -23.97
N MET A 105 0.38 21.97 -23.15
CA MET A 105 0.18 21.77 -21.71
C MET A 105 -0.07 23.08 -20.93
N SER A 106 0.12 24.25 -21.55
CA SER A 106 -0.12 25.55 -20.92
C SER A 106 -1.55 26.09 -21.10
N ARG A 107 -2.38 25.44 -21.93
CA ARG A 107 -3.79 25.83 -22.10
C ARG A 107 -4.62 25.36 -20.89
N GLU A 108 -5.24 26.32 -20.21
CA GLU A 108 -6.31 26.04 -19.24
C GLU A 108 -7.41 25.21 -19.90
N PHE A 109 -7.87 24.18 -19.19
CA PHE A 109 -8.90 23.25 -19.65
C PHE A 109 -10.21 24.03 -19.89
N SER A 110 -10.49 24.35 -21.16
CA SER A 110 -11.74 24.99 -21.57
C SER A 110 -12.73 23.89 -21.95
N GLU A 111 -13.69 23.61 -21.06
CA GLU A 111 -14.82 22.70 -21.30
C GLU A 111 -15.67 23.06 -22.54
N THR A 112 -15.50 24.26 -23.12
CA THR A 112 -16.43 24.81 -24.11
C THR A 112 -16.17 24.41 -25.57
N LEU A 113 -15.17 23.58 -25.88
CA LEU A 113 -14.84 23.22 -27.28
C LEU A 113 -15.38 21.86 -27.76
N TYR A 114 -15.88 20.99 -26.86
CA TYR A 114 -16.42 19.66 -27.23
C TYR A 114 -17.94 19.59 -27.13
N ASN A 115 -18.64 20.47 -27.86
CA ASN A 115 -20.11 20.41 -28.04
C ASN A 115 -20.53 19.66 -29.31
N GLY A 116 -19.67 18.78 -29.85
CA GLY A 116 -20.04 17.84 -30.90
C GLY A 116 -20.49 16.53 -30.28
N GLU A 117 -21.64 16.00 -30.68
CA GLU A 117 -22.07 14.62 -30.34
C GLU A 117 -20.99 13.63 -30.79
N THR A 118 -20.07 13.27 -29.89
CA THR A 118 -19.12 12.18 -30.12
C THR A 118 -19.92 10.88 -30.06
N GLN A 119 -20.29 10.36 -31.23
CA GLN A 119 -20.74 8.98 -31.33
C GLN A 119 -19.64 8.09 -30.76
N SER A 120 -19.89 7.46 -29.62
CA SER A 120 -18.98 6.50 -29.03
C SER A 120 -18.67 5.41 -30.06
N PHE A 121 -17.40 5.29 -30.46
CA PHE A 121 -16.97 4.32 -31.46
C PHE A 121 -17.11 2.86 -30.97
N SER A 122 -17.37 2.65 -29.68
CA SER A 122 -17.73 1.35 -29.12
C SER A 122 -19.00 1.45 -28.29
N LYS A 123 -19.77 0.36 -28.19
CA LYS A 123 -20.82 0.23 -27.15
C LYS A 123 -20.24 -0.05 -25.75
N TYR A 124 -18.90 -0.06 -25.62
CA TYR A 124 -18.21 -0.20 -24.35
C TYR A 124 -18.22 1.14 -23.61
N ASP A 125 -18.72 1.13 -22.38
CA ASP A 125 -18.77 2.32 -21.54
C ASP A 125 -17.40 2.58 -20.91
N PHE A 126 -16.64 3.48 -21.51
CA PHE A 126 -15.30 3.85 -21.06
C PHE A 126 -15.33 4.56 -19.71
N VAL A 127 -16.37 5.35 -19.40
CA VAL A 127 -16.46 6.09 -18.14
C VAL A 127 -16.60 5.10 -17.00
N LEU A 128 -17.55 4.17 -17.09
CA LEU A 128 -17.71 3.12 -16.08
C LEU A 128 -16.48 2.21 -16.01
N ALA A 129 -15.81 1.94 -17.13
CA ALA A 129 -14.60 1.13 -17.14
C ALA A 129 -13.42 1.83 -16.42
N VAL A 130 -13.24 3.14 -16.64
CA VAL A 130 -12.28 3.98 -15.89
C VAL A 130 -12.60 3.94 -14.42
N GLU A 131 -13.83 4.17 -14.01
CA GLU A 131 -14.23 4.12 -12.60
C GLU A 131 -13.89 2.77 -11.96
N ARG A 132 -14.12 1.66 -12.68
CA ARG A 132 -13.81 0.32 -12.18
C ARG A 132 -12.32 0.03 -12.04
N GLN A 133 -11.51 0.52 -12.99
CA GLN A 133 -10.07 0.28 -13.03
C GLN A 133 -9.26 1.29 -12.20
N SER A 134 -9.82 2.46 -11.88
CA SER A 134 -9.13 3.52 -11.14
C SER A 134 -8.51 3.07 -9.81
N PRO A 135 -9.18 2.25 -8.97
CA PRO A 135 -8.62 1.78 -7.72
C PRO A 135 -7.51 0.71 -7.88
N PHE A 136 -7.29 0.18 -9.09
CA PHE A 136 -6.38 -0.94 -9.31
C PHE A 136 -4.95 -0.60 -8.94
N PHE A 137 -4.47 0.60 -9.30
CA PHE A 137 -3.11 1.02 -8.94
C PHE A 137 -2.88 0.99 -7.43
N TYR A 138 -3.85 1.45 -6.63
CA TYR A 138 -3.75 1.36 -5.17
C TYR A 138 -3.60 -0.09 -4.69
N GLN A 139 -4.08 -1.11 -5.41
CA GLN A 139 -3.88 -2.50 -5.01
C GLN A 139 -2.45 -2.98 -5.27
N VAL A 140 -1.81 -2.48 -6.32
CA VAL A 140 -0.48 -2.92 -6.81
C VAL A 140 0.66 -1.91 -6.58
N SER A 141 0.40 -0.80 -5.88
CA SER A 141 1.36 0.31 -5.71
C SER A 141 2.44 0.10 -4.65
N ARG A 142 2.41 -1.00 -3.88
CA ARG A 142 3.37 -1.20 -2.78
C ARG A 142 4.80 -1.43 -3.31
N PRO A 143 5.85 -1.03 -2.57
CA PRO A 143 7.24 -1.13 -3.03
C PRO A 143 7.67 -2.53 -3.48
N HIS A 144 7.13 -3.60 -2.89
CA HIS A 144 7.49 -4.97 -3.27
C HIS A 144 7.07 -5.34 -4.70
N PHE A 145 6.05 -4.70 -5.29
CA PHE A 145 5.67 -4.93 -6.69
C PHE A 145 6.74 -4.48 -7.69
N LYS A 146 7.69 -3.61 -7.27
CA LYS A 146 8.81 -3.17 -8.09
C LYS A 146 10.02 -4.11 -8.04
N LYS A 147 9.98 -5.16 -7.19
CA LYS A 147 11.10 -6.10 -7.03
C LYS A 147 11.01 -7.20 -8.07
N ASP A 148 12.11 -7.44 -8.78
CA ASP A 148 12.19 -8.45 -9.84
C ASP A 148 11.76 -9.84 -9.38
N LEU A 149 12.27 -10.29 -8.23
CA LEU A 149 11.88 -11.58 -7.64
C LEU A 149 10.36 -11.68 -7.39
N PHE A 150 9.72 -10.58 -6.95
CA PHE A 150 8.28 -10.58 -6.71
C PHE A 150 7.50 -10.76 -8.02
N LEU A 151 7.90 -10.04 -9.08
CA LEU A 151 7.28 -10.11 -10.40
C LEU A 151 7.55 -11.45 -11.09
N GLN A 152 8.75 -12.02 -10.95
CA GLN A 152 9.06 -13.37 -11.48
C GLN A 152 8.13 -14.42 -10.88
N GLU A 153 7.94 -14.39 -9.56
CA GLU A 153 7.00 -15.30 -8.89
C GLU A 153 5.53 -15.00 -9.27
N ALA A 154 5.18 -13.74 -9.51
CA ALA A 154 3.85 -13.36 -10.00
C ALA A 154 3.58 -13.95 -11.40
N VAL A 155 4.57 -13.91 -12.30
CA VAL A 155 4.49 -14.56 -13.63
C VAL A 155 4.34 -16.07 -13.49
N ALA A 156 5.12 -16.72 -12.61
CA ALA A 156 4.98 -18.15 -12.36
C ALA A 156 3.58 -18.52 -11.84
N ARG A 157 3.02 -17.69 -10.95
CA ARG A 157 1.66 -17.86 -10.43
C ARG A 157 0.57 -17.58 -11.48
N TYR A 158 0.80 -16.62 -12.37
CA TYR A 158 -0.09 -16.37 -13.51
C TYR A 158 -0.17 -17.57 -14.45
N LYS A 159 0.96 -18.23 -14.75
CA LYS A 159 0.96 -19.50 -15.48
C LYS A 159 0.18 -20.59 -14.73
N GLY A 160 0.36 -20.71 -13.41
CA GLY A 160 -0.45 -21.58 -12.55
C GLY A 160 -1.96 -21.29 -12.65
N PHE A 161 -2.33 -20.02 -12.69
CA PHE A 161 -3.72 -19.58 -12.82
C PHE A 161 -4.32 -19.96 -14.19
N LEU A 162 -3.59 -19.73 -15.27
CA LEU A 162 -4.00 -20.15 -16.62
C LEU A 162 -4.12 -21.67 -16.72
N HIS A 163 -3.23 -22.42 -16.07
CA HIS A 163 -3.29 -23.87 -16.00
C HIS A 163 -4.58 -24.36 -15.34
N LEU A 164 -4.99 -23.75 -14.22
CA LEU A 164 -6.27 -24.07 -13.58
C LEU A 164 -7.47 -23.82 -14.51
N ILE A 165 -7.47 -22.69 -15.23
CA ILE A 165 -8.52 -22.36 -16.20
C ILE A 165 -8.55 -23.41 -17.34
N ARG A 166 -7.38 -23.77 -17.87
CA ARG A 166 -7.24 -24.83 -18.89
C ARG A 166 -7.80 -26.16 -18.39
N ARG A 167 -7.40 -26.60 -17.19
CA ARG A 167 -7.89 -27.85 -16.56
C ARG A 167 -9.41 -27.83 -16.36
N ASN A 168 -9.98 -26.72 -15.93
CA ASN A 168 -11.42 -26.56 -15.80
C ASN A 168 -12.12 -26.71 -17.15
N ARG A 169 -11.57 -26.11 -18.21
CA ARG A 169 -12.11 -26.25 -19.57
C ARG A 169 -12.01 -27.67 -20.10
N GLU A 170 -10.86 -28.34 -19.95
CA GLU A 170 -10.65 -29.75 -20.32
C GLU A 170 -11.69 -30.67 -19.66
N ARG A 171 -12.06 -30.37 -18.42
CA ARG A 171 -13.07 -31.11 -17.64
C ARG A 171 -14.50 -30.60 -17.84
N SER A 172 -14.73 -29.65 -18.73
CA SER A 172 -16.02 -29.00 -18.96
C SER A 172 -16.65 -28.37 -17.70
N LEU A 173 -15.83 -27.92 -16.76
CA LEU A 173 -16.22 -27.24 -15.53
C LEU A 173 -16.32 -25.73 -15.77
N LYS A 174 -17.52 -25.17 -15.58
CA LYS A 174 -17.74 -23.71 -15.61
C LYS A 174 -17.49 -23.12 -14.23
N ARG A 175 -16.22 -22.87 -13.89
CA ARG A 175 -15.81 -22.27 -12.61
C ARG A 175 -15.32 -20.84 -12.82
N PHE A 176 -15.70 -19.95 -11.92
CA PHE A 176 -15.24 -18.57 -11.91
C PHE A 176 -13.94 -18.48 -11.11
N CYS A 177 -12.82 -18.31 -11.82
CA CYS A 177 -11.50 -18.20 -11.22
C CYS A 177 -11.19 -16.74 -10.87
N VAL A 178 -10.85 -16.46 -9.61
CA VAL A 178 -10.59 -15.10 -9.12
C VAL A 178 -9.09 -14.91 -8.86
N PRO A 179 -8.41 -13.97 -9.55
CA PRO A 179 -6.98 -13.74 -9.38
C PRO A 179 -6.64 -13.05 -8.04
N THR A 180 -5.46 -13.34 -7.48
CA THR A 180 -4.78 -12.45 -6.51
C THR A 180 -4.17 -11.26 -7.24
N TYR A 181 -3.87 -10.14 -6.57
CA TYR A 181 -3.43 -8.92 -7.27
C TYR A 181 -2.05 -9.02 -7.94
N ASP A 182 -1.19 -9.93 -7.49
CA ASP A 182 0.04 -10.25 -8.21
C ASP A 182 -0.25 -10.96 -9.54
N VAL A 183 -1.19 -11.90 -9.56
CA VAL A 183 -1.67 -12.58 -10.77
C VAL A 183 -2.45 -11.63 -11.68
N ASP A 184 -3.33 -10.80 -11.11
CA ASP A 184 -4.16 -9.84 -11.85
C ASP A 184 -3.32 -8.75 -12.51
N LEU A 185 -2.25 -8.27 -11.85
CA LEU A 185 -1.28 -7.37 -12.47
C LEU A 185 -0.68 -7.98 -13.73
N ILE A 186 -0.15 -9.20 -13.64
CA ILE A 186 0.47 -9.88 -14.79
C ILE A 186 -0.56 -10.18 -15.88
N TRP A 187 -1.79 -10.51 -15.49
CA TRP A 187 -2.88 -10.72 -16.44
C TRP A 187 -3.21 -9.43 -17.19
N HIS A 188 -3.40 -8.29 -16.49
CA HIS A 188 -3.58 -6.99 -17.13
C HIS A 188 -2.39 -6.64 -18.03
N THR A 189 -1.15 -6.88 -17.58
CA THR A 189 0.06 -6.66 -18.38
C THR A 189 -0.03 -7.42 -19.70
N HIS A 190 -0.42 -8.69 -19.66
CA HIS A 190 -0.55 -9.51 -20.85
C HIS A 190 -1.66 -8.98 -21.78
N GLN A 191 -2.83 -8.63 -21.24
CA GLN A 191 -3.94 -8.05 -22.02
C GLN A 191 -3.59 -6.72 -22.69
N LEU A 192 -2.72 -5.92 -22.08
CA LEU A 192 -2.19 -4.69 -22.66
C LEU A 192 -1.29 -4.94 -23.88
N HIS A 193 -1.01 -6.20 -24.26
CA HIS A 193 -0.35 -6.63 -25.50
C HIS A 193 -1.33 -7.47 -26.34
N PRO A 194 -2.36 -6.87 -27.00
CA PRO A 194 -3.49 -7.60 -27.56
C PRO A 194 -3.14 -8.69 -28.58
N LEU A 195 -2.08 -8.51 -29.39
CA LEU A 195 -1.67 -9.54 -30.35
C LEU A 195 -1.09 -10.77 -29.65
N SER A 196 -0.11 -10.56 -28.77
CA SER A 196 0.50 -11.60 -27.93
C SER A 196 -0.58 -12.31 -27.10
N TYR A 197 -1.45 -11.55 -26.43
CA TYR A 197 -2.53 -12.10 -25.61
C TYR A 197 -3.51 -12.95 -26.40
N CYS A 198 -4.01 -12.44 -27.54
CA CYS A 198 -4.95 -13.17 -28.37
C CYS A 198 -4.34 -14.49 -28.86
N LYS A 199 -3.10 -14.45 -29.35
CA LYS A 199 -2.39 -15.62 -29.84
C LYS A 199 -2.20 -16.65 -28.73
N ASP A 200 -1.63 -16.24 -27.60
CA ASP A 200 -1.31 -17.14 -26.49
C ASP A 200 -2.56 -17.77 -25.88
N MET A 201 -3.64 -16.99 -25.71
CA MET A 201 -4.90 -17.52 -25.18
C MET A 201 -5.59 -18.47 -26.16
N VAL A 202 -5.56 -18.19 -27.47
CA VAL A 202 -6.13 -19.09 -28.48
C VAL A 202 -5.32 -20.39 -28.54
N GLU A 203 -3.99 -20.33 -28.47
CA GLU A 203 -3.14 -21.52 -28.46
C GLU A 203 -3.37 -22.37 -27.18
N LEU A 204 -3.42 -21.73 -26.01
CA LEU A 204 -3.56 -22.42 -24.73
C LEU A 204 -4.99 -22.90 -24.43
N LEU A 205 -5.98 -22.06 -24.71
CA LEU A 205 -7.37 -22.20 -24.28
C LEU A 205 -8.34 -22.30 -25.45
N GLY A 206 -7.89 -22.36 -26.71
CA GLY A 206 -8.76 -22.40 -27.90
C GLY A 206 -9.70 -21.20 -28.07
N LYS A 207 -9.56 -20.16 -27.23
CA LYS A 207 -10.32 -18.91 -27.28
C LYS A 207 -9.62 -17.84 -26.44
N ILE A 208 -9.95 -16.59 -26.70
CA ILE A 208 -9.54 -15.47 -25.85
C ILE A 208 -10.21 -15.62 -24.49
N LEU A 209 -9.41 -15.47 -23.43
CA LEU A 209 -9.92 -15.43 -22.06
C LEU A 209 -10.48 -14.02 -21.79
N GLU A 210 -11.73 -13.95 -21.36
CA GLU A 210 -12.39 -12.71 -21.01
C GLU A 210 -11.96 -12.23 -19.62
N HIS A 211 -11.87 -10.92 -19.44
CA HIS A 211 -11.70 -10.26 -18.14
C HIS A 211 -12.93 -9.43 -17.88
N ASP A 212 -13.90 -10.04 -17.19
CA ASP A 212 -15.13 -9.38 -16.76
C ASP A 212 -14.92 -8.78 -15.37
N ASP A 213 -14.72 -7.46 -15.33
CA ASP A 213 -14.45 -6.68 -14.13
C ASP A 213 -15.70 -6.01 -13.54
N THR A 214 -16.90 -6.35 -14.05
CA THR A 214 -18.15 -5.66 -13.68
C THR A 214 -18.62 -5.95 -12.25
N ASP A 215 -18.22 -7.08 -11.68
CA ASP A 215 -18.52 -7.42 -10.28
C ASP A 215 -17.41 -6.93 -9.35
N GLN A 216 -17.71 -5.94 -8.52
CA GLN A 216 -16.81 -5.42 -7.48
C GLN A 216 -17.22 -5.84 -6.06
N ASN A 217 -18.31 -6.60 -5.91
CA ASN A 217 -18.87 -6.88 -4.60
C ASN A 217 -18.10 -8.00 -3.89
N ARG A 218 -17.22 -7.59 -2.97
CA ARG A 218 -16.40 -8.48 -2.13
C ARG A 218 -17.06 -8.88 -0.81
N SER A 219 -18.36 -8.63 -0.66
CA SER A 219 -19.08 -9.02 0.58
C SER A 219 -19.13 -10.54 0.70
N LYS A 220 -19.12 -11.03 1.95
CA LYS A 220 -19.13 -12.47 2.23
C LYS A 220 -20.33 -13.15 1.56
N GLY A 221 -20.08 -14.27 0.89
CA GLY A 221 -21.09 -15.05 0.17
C GLY A 221 -21.47 -14.54 -1.23
N GLN A 222 -20.87 -13.43 -1.69
CA GLN A 222 -21.07 -12.93 -3.06
C GLN A 222 -20.18 -13.66 -4.07
N LYS A 223 -20.38 -13.41 -5.38
CA LYS A 223 -19.69 -14.09 -6.49
C LYS A 223 -18.16 -14.04 -6.37
N LEU A 224 -17.59 -12.88 -6.01
CA LEU A 224 -16.13 -12.75 -5.82
C LEU A 224 -15.61 -13.54 -4.61
N ASP A 225 -16.34 -13.52 -3.48
CA ASP A 225 -15.94 -14.23 -2.25
C ASP A 225 -16.01 -15.75 -2.43
N THR A 226 -17.10 -16.24 -3.03
CA THR A 226 -17.28 -17.66 -3.38
C THR A 226 -16.29 -18.11 -4.45
N GLY A 227 -16.12 -17.34 -5.53
CA GLY A 227 -15.14 -17.63 -6.58
C GLY A 227 -13.70 -17.65 -6.07
N PHE A 228 -13.33 -16.73 -5.17
CA PHE A 228 -12.00 -16.73 -4.56
C PHE A 228 -11.78 -17.96 -3.66
N SER A 229 -12.80 -18.34 -2.89
CA SER A 229 -12.76 -19.55 -2.05
C SER A 229 -12.60 -20.81 -2.90
N ASP A 230 -13.36 -20.93 -3.99
CA ASP A 230 -13.29 -22.05 -4.93
C ASP A 230 -11.95 -22.09 -5.68
N THR A 231 -11.41 -20.94 -6.07
CA THR A 231 -10.09 -20.84 -6.71
C THR A 231 -8.99 -21.26 -5.75
N THR A 232 -9.06 -20.80 -4.49
CA THR A 232 -8.11 -21.17 -3.44
C THR A 232 -8.11 -22.67 -3.21
N LYS A 233 -9.29 -23.28 -3.07
CA LYS A 233 -9.43 -24.73 -2.91
C LYS A 233 -8.83 -25.51 -4.08
N GLN A 234 -9.16 -25.12 -5.31
CA GLN A 234 -8.62 -25.78 -6.51
C GLN A 234 -7.10 -25.64 -6.64
N TRP A 235 -6.57 -24.46 -6.32
CA TRP A 235 -5.14 -24.22 -6.35
C TRP A 235 -4.41 -25.14 -5.36
N GLU A 236 -4.92 -25.25 -4.13
CA GLU A 236 -4.37 -26.18 -3.12
C GLU A 236 -4.48 -27.64 -3.57
N GLU A 237 -5.62 -28.07 -4.10
CA GLU A 237 -5.83 -29.44 -4.62
C GLU A 237 -4.91 -29.76 -5.81
N THR A 238 -4.60 -28.77 -6.64
CA THR A 238 -3.80 -28.98 -7.86
C THR A 238 -2.31 -28.94 -7.55
N PHE A 239 -1.86 -27.91 -6.82
CA PHE A 239 -0.44 -27.62 -6.66
C PHE A 239 0.09 -27.90 -5.25
N GLY A 240 -0.75 -28.26 -4.27
CA GLY A 240 -0.31 -28.44 -2.88
C GLY A 240 0.25 -27.17 -2.24
N LEU A 241 -0.07 -26.00 -2.80
CA LEU A 241 0.44 -24.68 -2.43
C LEU A 241 -0.70 -23.77 -1.95
N ARG A 242 -0.40 -22.75 -1.14
CA ARG A 242 -1.38 -21.73 -0.77
C ARG A 242 -1.63 -20.77 -1.93
N TYR A 243 -2.90 -20.46 -2.17
CA TYR A 243 -3.25 -19.50 -3.21
C TYR A 243 -3.09 -18.05 -2.76
N TRP A 244 -3.47 -17.72 -1.52
CA TRP A 244 -3.21 -16.40 -0.97
C TRP A 244 -1.70 -16.13 -0.86
N ARG A 245 -1.30 -14.86 -0.87
CA ARG A 245 0.11 -14.44 -0.74
C ARG A 245 0.18 -13.07 -0.07
N ALA A 246 1.12 -12.89 0.85
CA ALA A 246 1.34 -11.59 1.49
C ALA A 246 1.65 -10.50 0.46
N GLY A 247 1.10 -9.30 0.66
CA GLY A 247 1.24 -8.20 -0.30
C GLY A 247 0.48 -8.33 -1.62
N ALA A 248 -0.22 -9.44 -1.89
CA ALA A 248 -1.04 -9.65 -3.09
C ALA A 248 -2.55 -9.74 -2.81
N MET A 249 -2.95 -9.59 -1.54
CA MET A 249 -4.35 -9.61 -1.11
C MET A 249 -4.98 -8.21 -1.17
N TYR A 250 -6.30 -8.15 -1.19
CA TYR A 250 -7.05 -6.90 -1.23
C TYR A 250 -6.71 -5.95 -0.08
N ARG A 251 -6.30 -4.73 -0.42
CA ARG A 251 -5.83 -3.69 0.52
C ARG A 251 -6.95 -2.83 1.10
N GLY A 252 -8.21 -3.14 0.81
CA GLY A 252 -9.35 -2.25 1.06
C GLY A 252 -9.59 -1.27 -0.09
N GLY A 253 -10.56 -0.37 0.09
CA GLY A 253 -10.84 0.69 -0.89
C GLY A 253 -9.65 1.63 -1.05
N ALA A 254 -9.47 2.18 -2.26
CA ALA A 254 -8.50 3.23 -2.49
C ALA A 254 -8.87 4.48 -1.67
N PRO A 255 -7.89 5.19 -1.10
CA PRO A 255 -8.18 6.36 -0.29
C PRO A 255 -8.73 7.51 -1.12
N SER A 256 -9.51 8.37 -0.47
CA SER A 256 -10.15 9.49 -1.13
C SER A 256 -9.14 10.60 -1.48
N PRO A 257 -9.28 11.28 -2.63
CA PRO A 257 -8.49 12.48 -2.91
C PRO A 257 -8.68 13.55 -1.84
N ILE A 258 -7.62 14.33 -1.59
CA ILE A 258 -7.72 15.56 -0.81
C ILE A 258 -8.36 16.69 -1.62
N THR A 259 -8.06 16.74 -2.92
CA THR A 259 -8.48 17.79 -3.84
C THR A 259 -8.73 17.21 -5.23
N THR A 260 -9.65 17.80 -5.98
CA THR A 260 -9.89 17.53 -7.41
C THR A 260 -9.14 18.51 -8.31
N THR A 261 -8.72 19.66 -7.77
CA THR A 261 -7.93 20.66 -8.50
C THR A 261 -6.45 20.50 -8.18
N PRO A 262 -5.56 20.47 -9.19
CA PRO A 262 -4.12 20.38 -8.97
C PRO A 262 -3.63 21.62 -8.21
N CYS A 263 -2.78 21.41 -7.22
CA CYS A 263 -2.17 22.46 -6.44
C CYS A 263 -0.66 22.44 -6.69
N ILE A 264 -0.21 23.26 -7.63
CA ILE A 264 1.20 23.40 -7.99
C ILE A 264 1.76 24.63 -7.26
N PRO A 265 2.79 24.48 -6.41
CA PRO A 265 3.47 25.63 -5.80
C PRO A 265 4.06 26.56 -6.88
N ASP A 266 4.11 27.86 -6.59
CA ASP A 266 4.65 28.87 -7.51
C ASP A 266 6.09 28.49 -7.93
N PRO A 267 6.49 28.57 -9.22
CA PRO A 267 7.84 28.24 -9.69
C PRO A 267 8.95 29.08 -9.04
N THR A 268 8.63 30.20 -8.40
CA THR A 268 9.58 30.99 -7.59
C THR A 268 9.91 30.37 -6.23
N THR A 269 9.16 29.34 -5.80
CA THR A 269 9.47 28.55 -4.61
C THR A 269 10.72 27.71 -4.91
N PRO A 270 11.79 27.77 -4.08
CA PRO A 270 13.01 27.01 -4.35
C PRO A 270 12.67 25.53 -4.49
N THR A 271 12.97 24.97 -5.66
CA THR A 271 12.81 23.54 -5.94
C THR A 271 13.80 22.79 -5.05
N PRO A 272 13.39 21.69 -4.37
CA PRO A 272 14.32 20.91 -3.57
C PRO A 272 15.34 20.24 -4.52
N SER A 273 16.51 20.85 -4.67
CA SER A 273 17.71 20.12 -5.05
C SER A 273 18.06 19.22 -3.87
N GLY A 274 18.47 17.95 -4.08
CA GLY A 274 18.79 17.02 -2.99
C GLY A 274 19.82 17.53 -1.96
N ASP A 275 20.56 18.59 -2.30
CA ASP A 275 21.47 19.30 -1.39
C ASP A 275 20.75 20.21 -0.38
N ALA A 276 19.55 20.72 -0.66
CA ALA A 276 18.79 21.61 0.22
C ALA A 276 18.22 20.89 1.45
N ASP A 277 17.74 19.65 1.27
CA ASP A 277 17.21 18.81 2.35
C ASP A 277 18.28 18.39 3.37
N SER A 278 19.55 18.40 2.93
CA SER A 278 20.72 18.02 3.72
C SER A 278 21.59 19.22 4.14
N ALA A 279 21.29 20.44 3.67
CA ALA A 279 22.05 21.66 3.93
C ALA A 279 21.83 22.23 5.35
N ASN A 280 20.69 21.97 5.99
CA ASN A 280 20.46 22.48 7.34
C ASN A 280 21.13 21.57 8.40
N GLY A 281 22.13 22.09 9.09
CA GLY A 281 22.82 21.39 10.18
C GLY A 281 21.87 20.88 11.27
N LEU A 282 20.74 21.56 11.51
CA LEU A 282 19.73 21.18 12.50
C LEU A 282 19.02 19.86 12.17
N GLN A 283 18.85 19.54 10.88
CA GLN A 283 18.23 18.29 10.44
C GLN A 283 19.12 17.10 10.77
N ARG A 284 20.45 17.26 10.61
CA ARG A 284 21.46 16.21 10.85
C ARG A 284 21.57 15.80 12.33
N LEU A 285 21.05 16.63 13.25
CA LEU A 285 21.08 16.36 14.68
C LEU A 285 20.03 15.34 15.13
N ILE A 286 19.03 15.04 14.29
CA ILE A 286 18.02 14.03 14.57
C ILE A 286 18.33 12.78 13.76
N HIS A 287 18.83 11.76 14.46
CA HIS A 287 19.00 10.43 13.89
C HIS A 287 17.78 9.57 14.24
N LEU A 288 17.00 9.21 13.22
CA LEU A 288 15.92 8.23 13.36
C LEU A 288 16.43 6.85 12.91
N PRO A 289 16.21 5.79 13.71
CA PRO A 289 16.64 4.46 13.33
C PRO A 289 15.86 3.94 12.13
N LYS A 290 16.59 3.47 11.11
CA LYS A 290 16.01 2.84 9.92
C LYS A 290 15.64 1.40 10.21
N THR A 291 14.35 1.17 10.42
CA THR A 291 13.82 -0.17 10.66
C THR A 291 13.09 -0.66 9.41
N ASN A 292 13.33 -1.91 9.00
CA ASN A 292 12.55 -2.55 7.95
C ASN A 292 11.41 -3.35 8.56
N TYR A 293 10.30 -3.46 7.84
CA TYR A 293 9.19 -4.34 8.17
C TYR A 293 8.81 -5.23 6.99
N ILE A 294 8.14 -6.32 7.32
CA ILE A 294 7.49 -7.23 6.39
C ILE A 294 6.02 -7.36 6.77
N GLU A 295 5.15 -7.56 5.77
CA GLU A 295 3.80 -8.04 6.00
C GLU A 295 3.80 -9.57 5.93
N ILE A 296 3.18 -10.22 6.91
CA ILE A 296 3.05 -11.67 7.01
C ILE A 296 1.57 -12.04 6.93
N LEU A 297 1.29 -13.06 6.13
CA LEU A 297 0.00 -13.73 6.02
C LEU A 297 0.18 -15.15 6.58
N LEU A 298 -0.51 -15.45 7.69
CA LEU A 298 -0.32 -16.65 8.50
C LEU A 298 -1.62 -17.47 8.58
N GLU A 299 -1.51 -18.77 8.34
CA GLU A 299 -2.57 -19.76 8.48
C GLU A 299 -2.08 -20.96 9.30
N PHE A 300 -2.91 -21.40 10.24
CA PHE A 300 -2.74 -22.70 10.88
C PHE A 300 -3.62 -23.71 10.15
N VAL A 301 -2.97 -24.59 9.38
CA VAL A 301 -3.64 -25.44 8.39
C VAL A 301 -4.29 -26.64 9.06
N GLU A 302 -3.54 -27.33 9.91
CA GLU A 302 -3.93 -28.60 10.50
C GLU A 302 -3.19 -28.81 11.81
N ILE A 303 -3.79 -29.56 12.73
CA ILE A 303 -3.15 -30.01 13.96
C ILE A 303 -3.36 -31.52 14.10
N LYS A 304 -2.29 -32.25 14.43
CA LYS A 304 -2.29 -33.70 14.61
C LYS A 304 -1.96 -34.05 16.06
N ASN A 305 -2.35 -35.27 16.45
CA ASN A 305 -2.07 -35.86 17.76
C ASN A 305 -2.67 -35.09 18.95
N LEU A 306 -3.77 -34.36 18.73
CA LEU A 306 -4.47 -33.63 19.79
C LEU A 306 -5.22 -34.59 20.73
N PRO A 307 -5.16 -34.39 22.07
CA PRO A 307 -5.91 -35.20 23.02
C PRO A 307 -7.43 -35.19 22.76
N GLU A 308 -8.11 -36.32 22.99
CA GLU A 308 -9.55 -36.43 22.71
C GLU A 308 -10.41 -35.43 23.49
N THR A 309 -9.94 -34.99 24.66
CA THR A 309 -10.58 -33.98 25.51
C THR A 309 -10.60 -32.59 24.90
N GLU A 310 -9.80 -32.33 23.87
CA GLU A 310 -9.67 -31.03 23.22
C GLU A 310 -10.10 -31.02 21.75
N LYS A 311 -10.70 -32.13 21.28
CA LYS A 311 -11.30 -32.22 19.94
C LYS A 311 -12.39 -31.16 19.77
N GLY A 312 -12.28 -30.35 18.71
CA GLY A 312 -13.20 -29.27 18.39
C GLY A 312 -12.48 -27.98 17.94
N LYS A 313 -12.78 -26.87 18.62
CA LYS A 313 -12.27 -25.53 18.30
C LYS A 313 -10.91 -25.27 18.97
N VAL A 314 -9.84 -25.53 18.23
CA VAL A 314 -8.44 -25.36 18.68
C VAL A 314 -8.05 -23.90 18.54
N ASN A 315 -7.44 -23.35 19.58
CA ASN A 315 -7.02 -21.95 19.61
C ASN A 315 -5.50 -21.86 19.71
N VAL A 316 -4.88 -21.21 18.75
CA VAL A 316 -3.44 -20.98 18.74
C VAL A 316 -3.19 -19.49 18.90
N ILE A 317 -2.46 -19.13 19.94
CA ILE A 317 -1.91 -17.78 20.08
C ILE A 317 -0.62 -17.72 19.27
N PHE A 318 -0.43 -16.63 18.55
CA PHE A 318 0.85 -16.30 17.95
C PHE A 318 1.35 -14.95 18.45
N SER A 319 2.67 -14.87 18.62
CA SER A 319 3.38 -13.68 19.08
C SER A 319 4.78 -13.62 18.49
N LYS A 320 5.45 -12.47 18.59
CA LYS A 320 6.89 -12.38 18.29
C LYS A 320 7.68 -12.58 19.58
N SER A 321 8.83 -13.25 19.51
CA SER A 321 9.68 -13.53 20.69
C SER A 321 10.15 -12.26 21.41
N HIS A 322 10.44 -11.21 20.64
CA HIS A 322 10.74 -9.88 21.15
C HIS A 322 9.80 -8.88 20.50
N SER A 323 9.26 -7.97 21.32
CA SER A 323 8.46 -6.84 20.84
C SER A 323 9.35 -5.93 19.99
N ASP A 324 8.86 -5.50 18.84
CA ASP A 324 9.66 -4.81 17.82
C ASP A 324 9.06 -3.46 17.40
N GLY A 325 8.25 -2.85 18.28
CA GLY A 325 7.57 -1.58 18.03
C GLY A 325 6.37 -1.68 17.06
N ILE A 326 6.38 -2.67 16.15
CA ILE A 326 5.37 -2.86 15.09
C ILE A 326 4.35 -3.94 15.51
N PHE A 327 4.84 -5.06 16.04
CA PHE A 327 4.03 -6.20 16.48
C PHE A 327 4.23 -6.49 17.96
N ASN A 328 3.44 -5.78 18.78
CA ASN A 328 3.60 -5.81 20.23
C ASN A 328 2.46 -6.57 20.96
N SER A 329 1.63 -7.31 20.23
CA SER A 329 0.44 -7.96 20.79
C SER A 329 0.38 -9.45 20.48
N LYS A 330 0.00 -10.25 21.48
CA LYS A 330 -0.40 -11.64 21.28
C LYS A 330 -1.72 -11.66 20.52
N LYS A 331 -1.74 -12.30 19.35
CA LYS A 331 -2.95 -12.49 18.54
C LYS A 331 -3.38 -13.94 18.59
N LYS A 332 -4.66 -14.19 18.33
CA LYS A 332 -5.29 -15.51 18.43
C LYS A 332 -5.91 -15.88 17.10
N LEU A 333 -5.58 -17.07 16.61
CA LEU A 333 -6.26 -17.72 15.49
C LEU A 333 -6.93 -19.00 15.96
N THR A 334 -8.01 -19.36 15.29
CA THR A 334 -8.74 -20.59 15.57
C THR A 334 -8.58 -21.56 14.41
N ILE A 335 -8.27 -22.82 14.73
CA ILE A 335 -8.40 -23.95 13.81
C ILE A 335 -9.73 -24.64 14.11
N GLN A 336 -10.63 -24.69 13.13
CA GLN A 336 -11.86 -25.46 13.22
C GLN A 336 -11.77 -26.66 12.27
N SER A 337 -11.38 -27.81 12.82
CA SER A 337 -11.21 -29.05 12.05
C SER A 337 -12.52 -29.50 11.36
N GLU A 338 -13.67 -29.24 11.97
CA GLU A 338 -14.98 -29.74 11.51
C GLU A 338 -15.71 -28.82 10.51
N SER A 339 -15.44 -27.50 10.52
CA SER A 339 -16.19 -26.55 9.67
C SER A 339 -15.48 -26.22 8.35
N GLY A 340 -14.21 -26.64 8.19
CA GLY A 340 -13.37 -26.24 7.06
C GLY A 340 -13.10 -24.73 6.98
N GLN A 341 -13.51 -23.95 7.99
CA GLN A 341 -13.38 -22.49 7.97
C GLN A 341 -11.96 -22.09 8.38
N LYS A 342 -11.14 -21.81 7.38
CA LYS A 342 -9.74 -21.39 7.53
C LYS A 342 -9.68 -19.93 7.97
N GLN A 343 -8.96 -19.66 9.06
CA GLN A 343 -8.66 -18.30 9.51
C GLN A 343 -7.24 -17.94 9.12
N VAL A 344 -7.11 -16.79 8.48
CA VAL A 344 -5.83 -16.22 8.07
C VAL A 344 -5.62 -14.93 8.85
N ALA A 345 -4.43 -14.74 9.43
CA ALA A 345 -4.02 -13.47 10.01
C ALA A 345 -3.12 -12.71 9.04
N ILE A 346 -3.36 -11.41 8.91
CA ILE A 346 -2.47 -10.47 8.23
C ILE A 346 -1.91 -9.52 9.29
N PHE A 347 -0.59 -9.39 9.38
CA PHE A 347 0.07 -8.47 10.30
C PHE A 347 1.43 -8.02 9.77
N GLN A 348 1.99 -6.98 10.37
CA GLN A 348 3.31 -6.45 10.05
C GLN A 348 4.23 -6.63 11.24
N CYS A 349 5.51 -6.89 11.00
CA CYS A 349 6.57 -6.95 12.01
C CYS A 349 7.94 -6.70 11.36
N GLU A 350 8.98 -6.47 12.17
CA GLU A 350 10.36 -6.48 11.69
C GLU A 350 10.75 -7.89 11.20
N PRO A 351 11.62 -8.02 10.18
CA PRO A 351 11.98 -9.29 9.56
C PRO A 351 12.87 -10.20 10.41
N ASN A 352 13.27 -9.78 11.61
CA ASN A 352 14.22 -10.52 12.46
C ASN A 352 13.53 -11.26 13.61
N GLY A 353 14.14 -12.33 14.10
CA GLY A 353 13.67 -13.08 15.27
C GLY A 353 12.67 -14.19 14.95
N TYR A 354 11.81 -14.52 15.92
CA TYR A 354 10.97 -15.72 15.85
C TYR A 354 9.49 -15.40 16.02
N LEU A 355 8.64 -16.09 15.25
CA LEU A 355 7.22 -16.20 15.53
C LEU A 355 7.01 -17.39 16.45
N LEU A 356 6.46 -17.12 17.63
CA LEU A 356 6.11 -18.12 18.64
C LEU A 356 4.64 -18.47 18.52
N PHE A 357 4.33 -19.76 18.56
CA PHE A 357 2.98 -20.30 18.55
C PHE A 357 2.72 -21.07 19.83
N GLU A 358 1.65 -20.72 20.55
CA GLU A 358 1.26 -21.31 21.82
C GLU A 358 -0.15 -21.91 21.67
N HIS A 359 -0.29 -23.21 21.94
CA HIS A 359 -1.60 -23.85 21.93
C HIS A 359 -2.33 -23.61 23.27
N LEU A 360 -3.53 -23.03 23.22
CA LEU A 360 -4.37 -22.79 24.40
C LEU A 360 -5.36 -23.94 24.63
N SER A 361 -5.29 -24.54 25.82
CA SER A 361 -6.31 -25.49 26.28
C SER A 361 -7.70 -24.85 26.35
N THR A 362 -8.73 -25.62 25.98
CA THR A 362 -10.14 -25.24 26.11
C THR A 362 -10.71 -25.46 27.51
N SER A 363 -9.91 -25.95 28.47
CA SER A 363 -10.34 -26.24 29.83
C SER A 363 -10.67 -24.98 30.66
N LYS A 364 -11.33 -25.17 31.82
CA LYS A 364 -11.79 -24.08 32.72
C LYS A 364 -10.69 -23.13 33.22
N LYS A 365 -9.41 -23.50 33.07
CA LYS A 365 -8.24 -22.62 33.23
C LYS A 365 -7.38 -22.72 31.97
N PRO A 366 -7.30 -21.67 31.14
CA PRO A 366 -6.50 -21.71 29.93
C PRO A 366 -5.01 -21.75 30.29
N ASN A 367 -4.40 -22.92 30.19
CA ASN A 367 -2.95 -23.11 30.28
C ASN A 367 -2.40 -23.40 28.87
N SER A 368 -1.19 -22.90 28.59
CA SER A 368 -0.47 -23.27 27.37
C SER A 368 -0.07 -24.74 27.45
N LEU A 369 -0.47 -25.55 26.47
CA LEU A 369 -0.14 -26.97 26.42
C LEU A 369 1.27 -27.21 25.88
N GLY A 370 1.67 -26.40 24.90
CA GLY A 370 2.98 -26.47 24.28
C GLY A 370 3.21 -25.31 23.33
N SER A 371 4.47 -25.12 22.94
CA SER A 371 4.87 -24.05 22.04
C SER A 371 5.79 -24.54 20.93
N CYS A 372 5.73 -23.88 19.78
CA CYS A 372 6.67 -24.06 18.68
C CYS A 372 6.97 -22.71 18.02
N PHE A 373 7.92 -22.68 17.08
CA PHE A 373 8.33 -21.43 16.47
C PHE A 373 8.76 -21.56 15.01
N ILE A 374 8.73 -20.43 14.31
CA ILE A 374 9.33 -20.25 12.98
C ILE A 374 10.33 -19.10 13.05
N SER A 375 11.54 -19.32 12.52
CA SER A 375 12.49 -18.23 12.34
C SER A 375 12.07 -17.39 11.14
N LEU A 376 12.04 -16.06 11.30
CA LEU A 376 11.75 -15.17 10.18
C LEU A 376 12.85 -15.18 9.11
N GLU A 377 14.04 -15.68 9.44
CA GLU A 377 15.13 -15.88 8.47
C GLU A 377 14.81 -16.98 7.45
N GLU A 378 13.87 -17.88 7.75
CA GLU A 378 13.42 -18.92 6.81
C GLU A 378 12.73 -18.33 5.56
N PHE A 379 12.30 -17.08 5.65
CA PHE A 379 11.74 -16.33 4.52
C PHE A 379 12.81 -15.59 3.70
N HIS A 380 14.10 -15.67 4.06
CA HIS A 380 15.16 -15.08 3.26
C HIS A 380 15.25 -15.79 1.90
N GLY A 381 14.88 -15.07 0.83
CA GLY A 381 14.87 -15.60 -0.54
C GLY A 381 13.68 -16.49 -0.88
N LYS A 382 12.68 -16.62 0.00
CA LYS A 382 11.42 -17.36 -0.24
C LYS A 382 10.23 -16.55 0.25
N VAL A 383 9.16 -16.50 -0.56
CA VAL A 383 7.99 -15.66 -0.25
C VAL A 383 6.90 -16.44 0.50
N SER A 384 7.06 -17.76 0.65
CA SER A 384 6.16 -18.62 1.44
C SER A 384 6.85 -19.85 2.02
N VAL A 385 6.40 -20.28 3.19
CA VAL A 385 6.83 -21.48 3.91
C VAL A 385 5.59 -22.23 4.38
N GLU A 386 5.55 -23.55 4.17
CA GLU A 386 4.55 -24.44 4.76
C GLU A 386 5.26 -25.66 5.35
N LYS A 387 5.12 -25.90 6.66
CA LYS A 387 5.80 -27.01 7.35
C LYS A 387 5.03 -27.49 8.57
N TRP A 388 5.33 -28.73 8.96
CA TRP A 388 4.92 -29.29 10.25
C TRP A 388 5.91 -28.86 11.35
N LEU A 389 5.37 -28.49 12.50
CA LEU A 389 6.12 -28.10 13.69
C LEU A 389 5.67 -28.94 14.88
N ASP A 390 6.61 -29.53 15.59
CA ASP A 390 6.33 -30.22 16.83
C ASP A 390 6.14 -29.19 17.95
N LEU A 391 5.06 -29.32 18.73
CA LEU A 391 4.85 -28.52 19.93
C LEU A 391 5.64 -29.14 21.07
N ASP A 392 6.52 -28.36 21.69
CA ASP A 392 7.24 -28.77 22.90
C ASP A 392 6.23 -28.93 24.05
N LEU A 393 5.90 -30.17 24.35
CA LEU A 393 5.03 -30.56 25.47
C LEU A 393 5.92 -31.02 26.62
N ASN A 394 5.72 -30.49 27.82
CA ASN A 394 6.38 -30.97 29.05
C ASN A 394 5.84 -32.36 29.52
N LEU A 395 5.26 -33.16 28.63
CA LEU A 395 4.59 -34.42 28.93
C LEU A 395 5.43 -35.60 28.41
N VAL A 396 5.90 -36.42 29.33
CA VAL A 396 6.70 -37.62 29.04
C VAL A 396 5.78 -38.74 28.53
N GLY A 397 5.97 -39.19 27.28
CA GLY A 397 5.49 -40.51 26.81
C GLY A 397 4.40 -40.54 25.72
N SER A 398 3.95 -39.41 25.16
CA SER A 398 3.03 -39.37 24.00
C SER A 398 3.72 -38.87 22.74
N GLU A 399 3.22 -39.23 21.55
CA GLU A 399 3.64 -38.58 20.29
C GLU A 399 3.47 -37.06 20.40
N PRO A 400 4.39 -36.25 19.85
CA PRO A 400 4.29 -34.80 19.92
C PRO A 400 3.05 -34.32 19.15
N ILE A 401 2.35 -33.33 19.71
CA ILE A 401 1.29 -32.62 18.98
C ILE A 401 1.98 -31.85 17.85
N GLN A 402 1.56 -32.06 16.62
CA GLN A 402 2.15 -31.39 15.45
C GLN A 402 1.21 -30.34 14.90
N LEU A 403 1.73 -29.14 14.65
CA LEU A 403 1.01 -28.03 14.05
C LEU A 403 1.54 -27.78 12.64
N LYS A 404 0.67 -27.85 11.63
CA LYS A 404 1.01 -27.44 10.26
C LYS A 404 0.79 -25.95 10.11
N VAL A 405 1.86 -25.22 9.85
CA VAL A 405 1.84 -23.77 9.69
C VAL A 405 2.16 -23.43 8.25
N ALA A 406 1.31 -22.60 7.64
CA ALA A 406 1.57 -21.97 6.36
C ALA A 406 1.69 -20.46 6.56
N ALA A 407 2.75 -19.87 6.00
CA ALA A 407 3.00 -18.44 6.10
C ALA A 407 3.58 -17.92 4.79
N SER A 408 3.23 -16.69 4.43
CA SER A 408 3.82 -15.93 3.34
C SER A 408 4.24 -14.57 3.85
N CYS A 409 5.33 -14.00 3.33
CA CYS A 409 5.78 -12.67 3.70
C CYS A 409 6.08 -11.79 2.49
N THR A 410 6.03 -10.47 2.64
CA THR A 410 6.57 -9.56 1.62
C THR A 410 8.09 -9.43 1.74
N PHE A 411 8.72 -8.83 0.73
CA PHE A 411 10.11 -8.36 0.89
C PHE A 411 10.19 -7.26 1.96
N PRO A 412 11.32 -7.14 2.70
CA PRO A 412 11.52 -6.06 3.65
C PRO A 412 11.42 -4.68 2.99
N ILE A 413 10.64 -3.79 3.60
CA ILE A 413 10.43 -2.40 3.19
C ILE A 413 10.72 -1.50 4.40
N LEU A 414 11.23 -0.29 4.16
CA LEU A 414 11.46 0.68 5.23
C LEU A 414 10.14 1.01 5.94
N ALA A 415 10.13 0.90 7.27
CA ALA A 415 9.00 1.24 8.12
C ALA A 415 8.85 2.76 8.25
N PRO A 416 7.61 3.29 8.32
CA PRO A 416 7.40 4.65 8.78
C PRO A 416 8.01 4.84 10.17
N HIS A 417 8.63 5.98 10.41
CA HIS A 417 9.18 6.30 11.73
C HIS A 417 8.03 6.67 12.66
N VAL A 418 7.97 6.03 13.83
CA VAL A 418 6.99 6.36 14.86
C VAL A 418 7.69 7.09 15.99
N VAL A 419 7.13 8.24 16.33
CA VAL A 419 7.65 9.16 17.33
C VAL A 419 6.54 9.46 18.33
N GLN A 420 6.86 9.48 19.62
CA GLN A 420 5.91 9.79 20.67
C GLN A 420 6.26 11.10 21.39
N MET A 421 5.25 11.94 21.56
CA MET A 421 5.34 13.25 22.19
C MET A 421 4.78 13.16 23.60
N LEU A 422 5.65 13.25 24.60
CA LEU A 422 5.34 13.07 26.02
C LEU A 422 5.34 14.41 26.76
N LEU A 423 4.32 14.62 27.60
CA LEU A 423 4.20 15.75 28.52
C LEU A 423 4.57 15.29 29.95
N HIS A 424 5.86 15.18 30.28
CA HIS A 424 6.24 14.80 31.65
C HIS A 424 6.15 15.99 32.63
N SER A 425 5.53 15.78 33.80
CA SER A 425 5.88 16.50 35.03
C SER A 425 7.09 15.80 35.63
N SER A 426 8.20 16.52 35.81
CA SER A 426 9.30 16.26 36.77
C SER A 426 9.96 14.86 36.79
N PRO A 427 11.29 14.75 36.88
CA PRO A 427 11.99 13.48 36.70
C PRO A 427 12.03 12.68 38.01
N PHE A 428 11.01 11.89 38.36
CA PHE A 428 11.15 10.74 39.29
C PHE A 428 9.89 9.86 39.23
N GLN A 429 9.88 8.83 38.38
CA GLN A 429 9.32 7.50 38.67
C GLN A 429 9.50 6.58 37.46
N LYS A 430 10.52 5.72 37.50
CA LYS A 430 10.55 4.47 36.74
C LYS A 430 9.57 3.50 37.43
N SER A 431 8.33 3.39 36.95
CA SER A 431 7.49 2.20 37.22
C SER A 431 6.19 2.20 36.41
N CYS A 432 6.02 1.12 35.66
CA CYS A 432 4.77 0.47 35.24
C CYS A 432 3.76 1.22 34.34
N TYR A 433 3.64 0.64 33.13
CA TYR A 433 2.53 0.70 32.19
C TYR A 433 1.15 0.87 32.86
N SER A 434 0.47 1.97 32.53
CA SER A 434 -0.99 2.16 32.66
C SER A 434 -1.38 3.38 31.83
N PHE A 435 -1.93 3.17 30.63
CA PHE A 435 -2.45 4.24 29.78
C PHE A 435 -3.74 4.81 30.35
N SER A 436 -3.64 5.87 31.14
CA SER A 436 -4.69 6.88 31.26
C SER A 436 -4.12 8.18 31.80
N CYS A 437 -4.00 9.20 30.95
CA CYS A 437 -3.97 10.57 31.47
C CYS A 437 -4.39 11.58 30.40
N VAL A 438 -5.66 12.00 30.46
CA VAL A 438 -6.08 13.28 29.92
C VAL A 438 -5.37 14.36 30.74
N THR A 439 -4.44 15.11 30.15
CA THR A 439 -3.89 16.31 30.78
C THR A 439 -3.87 17.49 29.82
N ARG A 440 -4.46 18.60 30.29
CA ARG A 440 -4.50 19.91 29.62
C ARG A 440 -3.07 20.40 29.31
N PHE A 441 -2.88 20.95 28.11
CA PHE A 441 -1.60 21.36 27.49
C PHE A 441 -0.88 22.57 28.16
N HIS A 442 -0.86 22.70 29.49
CA HIS A 442 -0.36 23.89 30.19
C HIS A 442 1.15 23.96 30.49
N LYS A 443 1.98 22.96 30.14
CA LYS A 443 3.42 22.96 30.49
C LYS A 443 4.33 23.33 29.32
N ASN A 444 5.29 24.23 29.50
CA ASN A 444 6.17 24.75 28.44
C ASN A 444 7.13 23.72 27.81
N TRP A 445 7.20 22.50 28.34
CA TRP A 445 8.13 21.45 27.90
C TRP A 445 7.41 20.29 27.21
N MET A 446 8.10 19.66 26.26
CA MET A 446 7.69 18.44 25.62
C MET A 446 8.89 17.57 25.26
N TRP A 447 8.79 16.28 25.56
CA TRP A 447 9.78 15.28 25.21
C TRP A 447 9.32 14.56 23.97
N ILE A 448 10.24 14.34 23.04
CA ILE A 448 9.99 13.58 21.83
C ILE A 448 10.88 12.35 21.91
N VAL A 449 10.27 11.16 21.89
CA VAL A 449 10.96 9.87 21.99
C VAL A 449 10.66 9.01 20.76
N ASP A 450 11.53 8.06 20.44
CA ASP A 450 11.27 7.07 19.39
C ASP A 450 10.34 5.94 19.87
N ALA A 451 10.09 4.96 19.01
CA ALA A 451 9.25 3.80 19.30
C ALA A 451 9.76 2.90 20.44
N TYR A 452 11.07 2.96 20.76
CA TYR A 452 11.68 2.20 21.85
C TYR A 452 11.73 3.01 23.17
N GLY A 453 11.35 4.29 23.12
CA GLY A 453 11.32 5.19 24.26
C GLY A 453 12.60 5.99 24.46
N ASP A 454 13.55 5.94 23.51
CA ASP A 454 14.78 6.72 23.60
C ASP A 454 14.53 8.18 23.20
N GLU A 455 15.04 9.13 23.99
CA GLU A 455 14.84 10.58 23.79
C GLU A 455 15.43 11.06 22.46
N ILE A 456 14.65 11.61 21.55
CA ILE A 456 15.14 12.23 20.31
C ILE A 456 15.53 13.69 20.57
N ILE A 457 14.58 14.48 21.08
CA ILE A 457 14.76 15.91 21.34
C ILE A 457 13.78 16.37 22.43
N ARG A 458 14.21 17.33 23.28
CA ARG A 458 13.32 18.06 24.19
C ARG A 458 13.03 19.44 23.63
N LEU A 459 11.76 19.83 23.59
CA LEU A 459 11.32 21.15 23.13
C LEU A 459 10.77 21.96 24.30
N GLN A 460 11.17 23.23 24.36
CA GLN A 460 10.68 24.20 25.33
C GLN A 460 10.14 25.45 24.64
N LEU A 461 8.91 25.84 24.96
CA LEU A 461 8.35 27.13 24.59
C LEU A 461 8.77 28.20 25.61
N ARG A 462 9.40 29.28 25.15
CA ARG A 462 9.82 30.42 25.98
C ARG A 462 9.16 31.72 25.52
N ASP A 463 8.67 32.49 26.48
CA ASP A 463 8.16 33.84 26.25
C ASP A 463 9.29 34.86 26.42
N MET A 464 9.51 35.68 25.38
CA MET A 464 10.54 36.71 25.38
C MET A 464 10.02 37.95 26.11
N LYS A 465 10.48 38.13 27.35
CA LYS A 465 10.07 39.23 28.25
C LYS A 465 10.24 40.65 27.65
N LYS A 466 11.12 40.83 26.67
CA LYS A 466 11.46 42.14 26.08
C LYS A 466 10.68 42.52 24.81
N THR A 467 10.14 41.57 24.06
CA THR A 467 9.61 41.82 22.69
C THR A 467 8.20 41.28 22.44
N LYS A 468 7.49 40.76 23.45
CA LYS A 468 6.21 40.01 23.27
C LYS A 468 6.31 38.87 22.23
N GLY A 469 7.52 38.39 21.94
CA GLY A 469 7.77 37.25 21.05
C GLY A 469 7.77 35.92 21.82
N ARG A 470 7.55 34.81 21.11
CA ARG A 470 7.74 33.45 21.64
C ARG A 470 8.82 32.73 20.83
N GLU A 471 9.64 31.93 21.49
CA GLU A 471 10.65 31.09 20.84
C GLU A 471 10.49 29.62 21.28
N ILE A 472 10.93 28.71 20.41
CA ILE A 472 11.03 27.28 20.70
C ILE A 472 12.50 26.95 20.78
N VAL A 473 12.92 26.40 21.91
CA VAL A 473 14.28 25.96 22.18
C VAL A 473 14.29 24.44 22.22
N GLY A 474 15.15 23.83 21.39
CA GLY A 474 15.42 22.40 21.35
C GLY A 474 16.66 22.04 22.16
N PHE A 475 16.62 20.91 22.83
CA PHE A 475 17.76 20.30 23.53
C PHE A 475 18.00 18.90 22.97
N THR A 476 19.19 18.66 22.45
CA THR A 476 19.57 17.37 21.85
C THR A 476 20.09 16.38 22.90
N ARG A 477 20.33 15.12 22.50
CA ARG A 477 21.01 14.11 23.33
C ARG A 477 22.40 14.55 23.79
N ALA A 478 23.08 15.38 23.00
CA ALA A 478 24.40 15.92 23.31
C ALA A 478 24.37 17.15 24.23
N GLU A 479 23.21 17.46 24.83
CA GLU A 479 22.94 18.64 25.67
C GLU A 479 23.15 19.99 24.95
N GLU A 480 23.23 19.98 23.61
CA GLU A 480 23.27 21.19 22.81
C GLU A 480 21.92 21.90 22.87
N THR A 481 21.95 23.21 23.12
CA THR A 481 20.77 24.06 23.18
C THR A 481 20.66 24.89 21.90
N LEU A 482 19.54 24.75 21.19
CA LEU A 482 19.35 25.34 19.85
C LEU A 482 18.00 26.06 19.79
N VAL A 483 17.97 27.26 19.22
CA VAL A 483 16.70 27.94 18.93
C VAL A 483 16.16 27.38 17.61
N VAL A 484 15.09 26.60 17.68
CA VAL A 484 14.53 25.86 16.54
C VAL A 484 13.30 26.52 15.94
N GLY A 485 12.73 27.53 16.62
CA GLY A 485 11.63 28.32 16.07
C GLY A 485 11.40 29.64 16.77
N GLN A 486 10.88 30.62 16.03
CA GLN A 486 10.54 31.95 16.52
C GLN A 486 9.17 32.39 15.99
N PHE A 487 8.34 32.96 16.86
CA PHE A 487 7.03 33.46 16.50
C PHE A 487 7.11 34.90 16.01
N LEU A 488 6.74 35.12 14.74
CA LEU A 488 6.77 36.41 14.04
C LEU A 488 5.36 37.00 13.90
N GLY A 489 4.56 36.95 14.97
CA GLY A 489 3.24 37.59 15.07
C GLY A 489 2.08 36.88 14.37
N GLN A 490 2.24 36.50 13.10
CA GLN A 490 1.22 35.79 12.30
C GLN A 490 1.68 34.41 11.82
N LYS A 491 2.97 34.11 11.96
CA LYS A 491 3.59 32.86 11.51
C LYS A 491 4.73 32.43 12.41
N TRP A 492 5.05 31.15 12.41
CA TRP A 492 6.27 30.63 13.02
C TRP A 492 7.36 30.49 11.96
N SER A 493 8.51 31.09 12.21
CA SER A 493 9.75 30.82 11.49
C SER A 493 10.46 29.66 12.19
N LEU A 494 10.79 28.59 11.47
CA LEU A 494 11.38 27.36 12.01
C LEU A 494 12.72 27.06 11.33
N MET A 495 13.63 26.42 12.07
CA MET A 495 14.93 25.93 11.57
C MET A 495 15.72 27.00 10.81
N ASP A 496 16.13 28.07 11.50
CA ASP A 496 16.86 29.20 10.93
C ASP A 496 16.13 29.90 9.77
N SER A 497 14.80 29.98 9.85
CA SER A 497 13.93 30.58 8.83
C SER A 497 13.84 29.83 7.51
N LEU A 498 14.31 28.58 7.47
CA LEU A 498 14.12 27.68 6.32
C LEU A 498 12.64 27.36 6.11
N TRP A 499 11.89 27.25 7.21
CA TRP A 499 10.49 26.86 7.19
C TRP A 499 9.62 27.96 7.81
N SER A 500 8.43 28.14 7.25
CA SER A 500 7.43 29.10 7.69
C SER A 500 6.09 28.39 7.85
N LEU A 501 5.61 28.28 9.08
CA LEU A 501 4.30 27.72 9.42
C LEU A 501 3.29 28.85 9.63
N THR A 502 2.29 28.93 8.76
CA THR A 502 1.19 29.90 8.85
C THR A 502 -0.06 29.27 9.44
N PHE A 503 -0.80 30.08 10.19
CA PHE A 503 -2.05 29.66 10.81
C PHE A 503 -3.22 29.79 9.82
N PRO A 504 -4.25 28.94 9.98
CA PRO A 504 -5.46 29.06 9.18
C PRO A 504 -6.16 30.41 9.45
N GLU A 505 -6.46 31.17 8.39
CA GLU A 505 -7.19 32.45 8.44
C GLU A 505 -8.70 32.24 8.70
N THR A 506 -9.23 31.11 8.24
CA THR A 506 -10.64 30.70 8.40
C THR A 506 -10.73 29.29 8.99
N LYS A 507 -11.89 28.92 9.56
CA LYS A 507 -12.12 27.57 10.10
C LYS A 507 -11.95 26.45 9.06
N ASP A 508 -12.11 26.77 7.78
CA ASP A 508 -11.99 25.83 6.66
C ASP A 508 -10.57 25.77 6.06
N SER A 509 -9.67 26.67 6.50
CA SER A 509 -8.28 26.66 6.06
C SER A 509 -7.41 25.72 6.90
N HIS A 510 -6.35 25.22 6.29
CA HIS A 510 -5.40 24.28 6.90
C HIS A 510 -4.15 25.02 7.37
N PHE A 511 -3.45 24.47 8.37
CA PHE A 511 -2.10 24.94 8.67
C PHE A 511 -1.22 24.69 7.45
N LEU A 512 -0.46 25.70 7.04
CA LEU A 512 0.39 25.63 5.86
C LEU A 512 1.84 25.81 6.27
N LEU A 513 2.63 24.79 6.04
CA LEU A 513 4.07 24.81 6.18
C LEU A 513 4.70 25.04 4.80
N THR A 514 5.48 26.09 4.69
CA THR A 514 6.18 26.51 3.45
C THR A 514 7.68 26.58 3.70
N GLY A 515 8.47 26.27 2.68
CA GLY A 515 9.93 26.17 2.78
C GLY A 515 10.44 25.44 1.54
N PRO A 516 11.41 24.51 1.69
CA PRO A 516 11.82 23.60 0.60
C PRO A 516 10.67 22.75 0.04
N HIS A 517 9.68 22.44 0.89
CA HIS A 517 8.44 21.78 0.47
C HIS A 517 7.22 22.60 0.88
N MET A 518 6.09 22.38 0.21
CA MET A 518 4.78 22.90 0.62
C MET A 518 3.95 21.77 1.26
N VAL A 519 3.65 21.89 2.55
CA VAL A 519 2.91 20.86 3.30
C VAL A 519 1.67 21.48 3.96
N LYS A 520 0.49 20.94 3.67
CA LYS A 520 -0.77 21.30 4.35
C LYS A 520 -1.08 20.28 5.45
N LEU A 521 -1.44 20.76 6.64
CA LEU A 521 -1.90 19.89 7.72
C LEU A 521 -3.43 19.83 7.72
N VAL A 522 -3.98 18.73 7.23
CA VAL A 522 -5.41 18.50 7.03
C VAL A 522 -5.98 17.73 8.22
N TYR A 523 -7.16 18.12 8.70
CA TYR A 523 -7.83 17.39 9.78
C TYR A 523 -8.36 16.02 9.33
N GLY A 524 -8.28 15.05 10.25
CA GLY A 524 -8.65 13.66 10.00
C GLY A 524 -7.51 12.81 9.46
N ARG A 525 -7.73 11.51 9.49
CA ARG A 525 -6.89 10.52 8.80
C ARG A 525 -7.26 10.55 7.31
N LYS A 526 -6.30 10.91 6.46
CA LYS A 526 -6.49 11.07 5.01
C LYS A 526 -5.47 10.25 4.24
N LEU A 527 -5.74 10.00 2.95
CA LEU A 527 -4.83 9.29 2.05
C LEU A 527 -4.44 7.92 2.66
N ASP A 528 -3.16 7.58 2.75
CA ASP A 528 -2.69 6.28 3.25
C ASP A 528 -3.10 5.95 4.70
N TYR A 529 -3.49 6.96 5.48
CA TYR A 529 -3.93 6.80 6.85
C TYR A 529 -5.44 6.57 7.00
N GLU A 530 -6.22 6.64 5.91
CA GLU A 530 -7.66 6.44 5.94
C GLU A 530 -8.05 5.07 6.54
N PRO A 531 -9.08 5.02 7.41
CA PRO A 531 -9.51 3.77 8.02
C PRO A 531 -10.05 2.80 6.98
N LYS A 532 -9.47 1.59 6.94
CA LYS A 532 -9.82 0.56 5.93
C LYS A 532 -11.04 -0.28 6.30
N HIS A 533 -11.45 -0.25 7.57
CA HIS A 533 -12.55 -1.06 8.09
C HIS A 533 -13.55 -0.22 8.90
N ASN A 534 -14.83 -0.60 8.83
CA ASN A 534 -15.92 0.10 9.53
C ASN A 534 -15.76 0.16 11.06
N ASN A 535 -14.96 -0.73 11.66
CA ASN A 535 -14.75 -0.76 13.12
C ASN A 535 -13.88 0.39 13.65
N ASP A 536 -13.08 1.05 12.79
CA ASP A 536 -12.24 2.20 13.15
C ASP A 536 -12.99 3.55 13.13
N LYS A 537 -14.28 3.54 12.76
CA LYS A 537 -15.14 4.73 12.74
C LYS A 537 -15.58 5.22 14.13
N ARG A 538 -15.23 4.49 15.20
CA ARG A 538 -15.52 4.91 16.60
C ARG A 538 -14.56 6.00 17.08
N THR A 539 -13.44 6.21 16.39
CA THR A 539 -12.44 7.22 16.74
C THR A 539 -12.85 8.58 16.15
N LYS A 540 -12.70 9.66 16.92
CA LYS A 540 -13.05 11.00 16.44
C LYS A 540 -11.99 11.47 15.45
N GLU A 541 -12.35 11.70 14.19
CA GLU A 541 -11.41 12.18 13.17
C GLU A 541 -10.75 13.53 13.53
N ASN A 542 -11.40 14.35 14.36
CA ASN A 542 -10.84 15.61 14.86
C ASN A 542 -9.64 15.43 15.81
N ASP A 543 -9.39 14.21 16.28
CA ASP A 543 -8.22 13.85 17.09
C ASP A 543 -6.99 13.59 16.20
N PHE A 544 -7.16 13.53 14.87
CA PHE A 544 -6.08 13.27 13.92
C PHE A 544 -5.83 14.45 12.98
N MET A 545 -4.59 14.57 12.51
CA MET A 545 -4.22 15.45 11.40
C MET A 545 -3.26 14.73 10.46
N THR A 546 -3.45 14.86 9.16
CA THR A 546 -2.57 14.31 8.12
C THR A 546 -1.75 15.45 7.50
N ALA A 547 -0.43 15.31 7.47
CA ALA A 547 0.45 16.21 6.74
C ALA A 547 0.52 15.77 5.27
N VAL A 548 0.16 16.66 4.36
CA VAL A 548 0.06 16.40 2.92
C VAL A 548 0.99 17.35 2.17
N GLU A 549 2.02 16.79 1.52
CA GLU A 549 2.92 17.50 0.63
C GLU A 549 2.26 17.75 -0.72
N PHE A 550 2.44 18.95 -1.27
CA PHE A 550 2.06 19.33 -2.62
C PHE A 550 3.29 19.82 -3.39
N SER A 551 3.49 19.28 -4.58
CA SER A 551 4.61 19.64 -5.46
C SER A 551 4.21 19.46 -6.92
N ALA A 552 5.09 19.82 -7.85
CA ALA A 552 4.88 19.53 -9.27
C ALA A 552 4.78 18.02 -9.55
N GLU A 553 5.45 17.16 -8.76
CA GLU A 553 5.35 15.70 -8.85
C GLU A 553 4.06 15.16 -8.21
N TYR A 554 3.58 15.81 -7.16
CA TYR A 554 2.39 15.42 -6.39
C TYR A 554 1.34 16.54 -6.31
N PRO A 555 0.75 16.95 -7.45
CA PRO A 555 -0.17 18.10 -7.48
C PRO A 555 -1.49 17.83 -6.73
N TYR A 556 -1.85 16.57 -6.50
CA TYR A 556 -3.05 16.16 -5.74
C TYR A 556 -2.77 15.78 -4.28
N GLY A 557 -1.52 15.90 -3.85
CA GLY A 557 -1.10 15.64 -2.48
C GLY A 557 -0.50 14.25 -2.26
N LYS A 558 0.56 14.19 -1.46
CA LYS A 558 1.19 12.98 -0.94
C LYS A 558 1.20 13.04 0.59
N ALA A 559 0.75 11.98 1.27
CA ALA A 559 0.81 11.93 2.72
C ALA A 559 2.27 11.75 3.16
N VAL A 560 2.76 12.65 4.02
CA VAL A 560 4.14 12.59 4.54
C VAL A 560 4.19 12.30 6.03
N ALA A 561 3.10 12.58 6.75
CA ALA A 561 2.96 12.20 8.15
C ALA A 561 1.50 12.16 8.62
N MET A 562 1.27 11.54 9.77
CA MET A 562 0.03 11.65 10.53
C MET A 562 0.32 11.96 12.00
N PHE A 563 -0.47 12.85 12.58
CA PHE A 563 -0.48 13.21 13.99
C PHE A 563 -1.73 12.67 14.66
N ASP A 564 -1.55 11.89 15.72
CA ASP A 564 -2.60 11.57 16.70
C ASP A 564 -2.46 12.57 17.84
N LEU A 565 -3.30 13.61 17.80
CA LEU A 565 -3.28 14.72 18.76
C LEU A 565 -3.72 14.28 20.16
N LYS A 566 -4.37 13.13 20.28
CA LYS A 566 -4.85 12.60 21.56
C LYS A 566 -3.80 11.75 22.26
N SER A 567 -3.12 10.86 21.52
CA SER A 567 -2.06 10.02 22.08
C SER A 567 -0.67 10.67 22.03
N GLY A 568 -0.51 11.75 21.25
CA GLY A 568 0.77 12.40 21.01
C GLY A 568 1.68 11.59 20.07
N VAL A 569 1.12 10.68 19.26
CA VAL A 569 1.90 9.86 18.33
C VAL A 569 2.01 10.56 16.97
N LEU A 570 3.23 10.63 16.46
CA LEU A 570 3.57 11.14 15.14
C LEU A 570 4.13 9.98 14.29
N MET A 571 3.44 9.66 13.20
CA MET A 571 3.90 8.69 12.19
C MET A 571 4.47 9.45 10.99
N LEU A 572 5.76 9.27 10.69
CA LEU A 572 6.49 9.94 9.61
C LEU A 572 6.78 8.96 8.47
N GLN A 573 6.44 9.32 7.24
CA GLN A 573 6.84 8.56 6.04
C GLN A 573 8.16 9.04 5.46
N GLU A 574 8.49 10.32 5.64
CA GLU A 574 9.63 10.98 5.00
C GLU A 574 10.60 11.56 6.04
N GLU A 575 11.91 11.30 5.85
CA GLU A 575 12.96 11.74 6.79
C GLU A 575 13.16 13.26 6.80
N TRP A 576 13.06 13.90 5.63
CA TRP A 576 13.17 15.36 5.51
C TRP A 576 12.07 16.08 6.32
N PHE A 577 10.94 15.42 6.59
CA PHE A 577 9.85 16.00 7.36
C PHE A 577 9.95 15.72 8.87
N ALA A 578 10.96 14.98 9.34
CA ALA A 578 11.04 14.58 10.74
C ALA A 578 11.02 15.77 11.72
N LEU A 579 12.01 16.67 11.64
CA LEU A 579 12.08 17.85 12.52
C LEU A 579 10.97 18.88 12.22
N PRO A 580 10.71 19.28 10.95
CA PRO A 580 9.59 20.19 10.65
C PRO A 580 8.24 19.65 11.14
N GLY A 581 8.00 18.34 11.00
CA GLY A 581 6.80 17.67 11.47
C GLY A 581 6.68 17.65 13.00
N MET A 582 7.77 17.33 13.72
CA MET A 582 7.81 17.41 15.18
C MET A 582 7.51 18.82 15.71
N LEU A 583 8.13 19.85 15.10
CA LEU A 583 7.90 21.25 15.46
C LEU A 583 6.47 21.70 15.15
N SER A 584 5.96 21.32 13.98
CA SER A 584 4.58 21.61 13.58
C SER A 584 3.58 20.98 14.55
N ALA A 585 3.79 19.72 14.93
CA ALA A 585 2.99 19.02 15.93
C ALA A 585 3.04 19.73 17.30
N PHE A 586 4.23 20.16 17.74
CA PHE A 586 4.40 20.92 18.98
C PHE A 586 3.55 22.19 18.97
N ILE A 587 3.62 22.96 17.87
CA ILE A 587 2.92 24.23 17.71
C ILE A 587 1.41 24.00 17.66
N VAL A 588 0.93 23.00 16.92
CA VAL A 588 -0.50 22.67 16.82
C VAL A 588 -1.06 22.25 18.19
N CYS A 589 -0.34 21.44 18.95
CA CYS A 589 -0.73 21.02 20.30
C CYS A 589 -0.75 22.20 21.29
N LYS A 590 0.08 23.22 21.09
CA LYS A 590 0.19 24.41 21.96
C LYS A 590 -0.64 25.62 21.52
N GLY A 591 -1.02 25.70 20.25
CA GLY A 591 -1.79 26.81 19.68
C GLY A 591 -3.30 26.70 19.91
N ARG A 592 -3.78 25.60 20.50
CA ARG A 592 -5.19 25.41 20.91
C ARG A 592 -5.52 26.01 22.29
N THR A 593 -4.58 26.68 22.95
CA THR A 593 -4.76 27.30 24.29
C THR A 593 -4.68 28.81 24.25
#